data_AF-A0A7V5ZDR9-F1
#
_entry.id   AF-A0A7V5ZDR9-F1
#
_cell.length_a   1.000
_cell.length_b   1.000
_cell.length_c   1.000
_cell.angle_alpha   90.00
_cell.angle_beta   90.00
_cell.angle_gamma   90.00
#
_symmetry.space_group_name_H-M   'P 1'
#
loop_
_entity.id
_entity.type
_entity.pdbx_description
1 polymer ?
#
loop_
_entity_poly.entity_id
_entity_poly.type
_entity_poly.pdbx_seq_one_letter_code
_entity_poly.pdbx_strand_id
1 'polypeptide(L)'
;RNLQIGDVVLAPDIEDSFAPVPVKLVGLLDGENWFAVISKEFVQKHYFPPLEEIVVAAPTPAQQPELDRRLEKALDTRQVRLFTYGQLVRELRSSLKNLYLIMNIVIAIVVLVIAIMMGMLSNIFFMQRLPEFALLAAMGYTRGMLLWRVVRETALLVVVGWTVGVLVSMGVLWGLYLWVFEPRGMLLQPMDWHAYKYTIPVPIAVLLFAAMSVGPRLLTMDPVLVIERKV
;
A
#
# COMPACT_ATOMS: atom_id res chain seq x y z
N ARG A 1 7.71 -20.72 18.77
CA ARG A 1 6.75 -21.76 18.27
C ARG A 1 6.86 -23.11 19.01
N ASN A 2 7.45 -23.18 20.21
CA ASN A 2 7.54 -24.41 21.03
C ASN A 2 7.39 -24.06 22.52
N LEU A 3 6.52 -23.12 22.86
CA LEU A 3 6.36 -22.71 24.26
C LEU A 3 5.68 -23.85 25.02
N GLN A 4 6.37 -24.35 26.04
CA GLN A 4 5.85 -25.32 26.98
C GLN A 4 5.38 -24.61 28.25
N ILE A 5 4.39 -25.20 28.92
CA ILE A 5 3.99 -24.74 30.24
C ILE A 5 5.22 -24.81 31.16
N GLY A 6 5.55 -23.69 31.80
CA GLY A 6 6.73 -23.52 32.64
C GLY A 6 7.82 -22.65 32.02
N ASP A 7 7.80 -22.43 30.71
CA ASP A 7 8.78 -21.58 30.02
C ASP A 7 8.69 -20.12 30.51
N VAL A 8 9.84 -19.45 30.61
CA VAL A 8 9.90 -18.02 30.89
C VAL A 8 9.64 -17.26 29.60
N VAL A 9 8.56 -16.48 29.56
CA VAL A 9 8.10 -15.76 28.37
C VAL A 9 8.35 -14.26 28.43
N LEU A 10 8.49 -13.70 29.64
CA LEU A 10 8.87 -12.31 29.86
C LEU A 10 9.92 -12.26 30.96
N ALA A 11 10.93 -11.40 30.83
CA ALA A 11 11.97 -11.22 31.84
C ALA A 11 12.67 -9.86 31.69
N PRO A 12 13.43 -9.40 32.70
CA PRO A 12 14.07 -8.08 32.67
C PRO A 12 15.13 -7.93 31.59
N ASP A 13 15.70 -9.05 31.15
CA ASP A 13 16.80 -9.18 30.21
C ASP A 13 16.35 -9.45 28.76
N ILE A 14 15.03 -9.58 28.51
CA ILE A 14 14.48 -9.77 27.18
C ILE A 14 13.99 -8.42 26.64
N GLU A 15 14.74 -7.84 25.71
CA GLU A 15 14.50 -6.49 25.18
C GLU A 15 13.10 -6.33 24.55
N ASP A 16 12.66 -7.33 23.77
CA ASP A 16 11.35 -7.33 23.09
C ASP A 16 10.20 -7.87 23.98
N SER A 17 10.47 -8.34 25.20
CA SER A 17 9.48 -8.97 26.09
C SER A 17 9.80 -8.71 27.56
N PHE A 18 9.94 -7.42 27.89
CA PHE A 18 10.33 -6.97 29.22
C PHE A 18 9.27 -7.26 30.30
N ALA A 19 9.72 -7.80 31.43
CA ALA A 19 8.99 -7.78 32.69
C ALA A 19 9.94 -7.49 33.86
N PRO A 20 9.49 -6.83 34.94
CA PRO A 20 10.33 -6.53 36.12
C PRO A 20 10.87 -7.79 36.81
N VAL A 21 10.19 -8.92 36.63
CA VAL A 21 10.55 -10.23 37.14
C VAL A 21 10.25 -11.30 36.07
N PRO A 22 10.96 -12.44 36.07
CA PRO A 22 10.66 -13.55 35.16
C PRO A 22 9.20 -14.04 35.29
N VAL A 23 8.47 -14.04 34.19
CA VAL A 23 7.07 -14.51 34.09
C VAL A 23 7.04 -15.86 33.38
N LYS A 24 6.42 -16.85 34.03
CA LYS A 24 6.28 -18.20 33.49
C LYS A 24 4.94 -18.40 32.79
N LEU A 25 4.95 -19.14 31.69
CA LEU A 25 3.75 -19.60 31.00
C LEU A 25 3.04 -20.66 31.84
N VAL A 26 1.80 -20.40 32.27
CA VAL A 26 1.02 -21.32 33.12
C VAL A 26 -0.11 -22.03 32.37
N GLY A 27 -0.46 -21.57 31.16
CA GLY A 27 -1.53 -22.13 30.37
C GLY A 27 -1.61 -21.51 28.98
N LEU A 28 -2.33 -22.17 28.09
CA LEU A 28 -2.58 -21.72 26.72
C LEU A 28 -4.08 -21.54 26.53
N LEU A 29 -4.46 -20.44 25.89
CA LEU A 29 -5.83 -20.14 25.49
C LEU A 29 -5.96 -20.43 23.99
N ASP A 30 -6.94 -21.24 23.62
CA ASP A 30 -7.29 -21.43 22.21
C ASP A 30 -8.23 -20.29 21.77
N GLY A 31 -7.84 -19.58 20.71
CA GLY A 31 -8.62 -18.49 20.15
C GLY A 31 -8.05 -17.98 18.83
N GLU A 32 -8.85 -17.22 18.10
CA GLU A 32 -8.43 -16.58 16.85
C GLU A 32 -7.44 -15.43 17.08
N ASN A 33 -7.49 -14.82 18.26
CA ASN A 33 -6.69 -13.67 18.63
C ASN A 33 -5.59 -14.06 19.62
N TRP A 34 -4.40 -13.51 19.41
CA TRP A 34 -3.24 -13.73 20.25
C TRP A 34 -3.24 -12.67 21.35
N PHE A 35 -3.56 -13.08 22.58
CA PHE A 35 -3.42 -12.22 23.75
C PHE A 35 -2.97 -13.04 24.96
N ALA A 36 -2.24 -12.41 25.87
CA ALA A 36 -1.84 -12.99 27.13
C ALA A 36 -2.64 -12.35 28.26
N VAL A 37 -2.96 -13.14 29.29
CA VAL A 37 -3.63 -12.65 30.49
C VAL A 37 -2.70 -12.88 31.68
N ILE A 38 -2.54 -11.85 32.50
CA ILE A 38 -1.76 -11.88 33.72
C ILE A 38 -2.65 -11.51 34.89
N SER A 39 -2.46 -12.16 36.05
CA SER A 39 -3.29 -11.87 37.22
C SER A 39 -3.05 -10.44 37.72
N LYS A 40 -4.13 -9.73 38.04
CA LYS A 40 -4.08 -8.37 38.61
C LYS A 40 -3.15 -8.28 39.83
N GLU A 41 -3.24 -9.25 40.74
CA GLU A 41 -2.42 -9.30 41.97
C GLU A 41 -0.92 -9.34 41.67
N PHE A 42 -0.51 -10.12 40.66
CA PHE A 42 0.88 -10.20 40.23
C PHE A 42 1.37 -8.87 39.66
N VAL A 43 0.54 -8.22 38.82
CA VAL A 43 0.86 -6.92 38.22
C VAL A 43 1.04 -5.86 39.32
N GLN A 44 0.08 -5.76 40.24
CA GLN A 44 0.13 -4.79 41.34
C GLN A 44 1.33 -4.98 42.27
N LYS A 45 1.81 -6.22 42.44
CA LYS A 45 2.95 -6.53 43.30
C LYS A 45 4.32 -6.24 42.65
N HIS A 46 4.44 -6.41 41.34
CA HIS A 46 5.76 -6.40 40.67
C HIS A 46 5.94 -5.28 39.65
N TYR A 47 4.86 -4.68 39.12
CA TYR A 47 4.93 -3.59 38.16
C TYR A 47 4.76 -2.24 38.86
N PHE A 48 5.61 -1.29 38.49
CA PHE A 48 5.54 0.10 38.93
C PHE A 48 5.64 1.03 37.71
N PRO A 49 4.72 1.99 37.53
CA PRO A 49 3.59 2.35 38.41
C PRO A 49 2.45 1.32 38.39
N PRO A 50 1.57 1.30 39.41
CA PRO A 50 0.39 0.43 39.41
C PRO A 50 -0.52 0.76 38.23
N LEU A 51 -0.86 -0.25 37.44
CA LEU A 51 -1.79 -0.12 36.32
C LEU A 51 -3.22 -0.17 36.84
N GLU A 52 -3.91 0.97 36.85
CA GLU A 52 -5.34 1.07 37.19
C GLU A 52 -6.17 1.26 35.92
N GLU A 53 -6.26 0.20 35.12
CA GLU A 53 -7.16 0.15 33.97
C GLU A 53 -8.43 -0.63 34.34
N ILE A 54 -9.58 -0.03 34.04
CA ILE A 54 -10.88 -0.67 34.24
C ILE A 54 -11.52 -0.84 32.87
N VAL A 55 -11.73 -2.10 32.48
CA VAL A 55 -12.48 -2.44 31.27
C VAL A 55 -13.95 -2.51 31.63
N VAL A 56 -14.77 -1.66 31.01
CA VAL A 56 -16.23 -1.67 31.17
C VAL A 56 -16.86 -2.04 29.83
N ALA A 57 -17.58 -3.16 29.81
CA ALA A 57 -18.30 -3.64 28.63
C ALA A 57 -19.81 -3.64 28.90
N ALA A 58 -20.59 -3.23 27.90
CA ALA A 58 -22.03 -3.38 27.92
C ALA A 58 -22.40 -4.87 27.76
N PRO A 59 -23.58 -5.31 28.26
CA PRO A 59 -24.03 -6.69 28.12
C PRO A 59 -24.18 -7.13 26.65
N THR A 60 -24.39 -6.17 25.74
CA THR A 60 -24.48 -6.43 24.30
C THR A 60 -23.67 -5.40 23.51
N PRO A 61 -23.05 -5.78 22.37
CA PRO A 61 -22.27 -4.86 21.54
C PRO A 61 -23.07 -3.66 21.04
N ALA A 62 -24.38 -3.83 20.79
CA ALA A 62 -25.26 -2.76 20.34
C ALA A 62 -25.46 -1.64 21.37
N GLN A 63 -25.29 -1.95 22.67
CA GLN A 63 -25.44 -1.00 23.77
C GLN A 63 -24.13 -0.30 24.14
N GLN A 64 -22.98 -0.81 23.70
CA GLN A 64 -21.67 -0.23 23.99
C GLN A 64 -21.57 1.26 23.60
N PRO A 65 -22.03 1.71 22.40
CA PRO A 65 -21.90 3.12 22.02
C PRO A 65 -22.73 4.09 22.86
N GLU A 66 -23.80 3.60 23.50
CA GLU A 66 -24.62 4.39 24.43
C GLU A 66 -23.97 4.43 25.81
N LEU A 67 -23.42 3.31 26.29
CA LEU A 67 -22.64 3.25 27.52
C LEU A 67 -21.42 4.17 27.46
N ASP A 68 -20.65 4.11 26.37
CA ASP A 68 -19.48 4.96 26.13
C ASP A 68 -19.85 6.45 26.23
N ARG A 69 -20.95 6.86 25.60
CA ARG A 69 -21.45 8.24 25.65
C ARG A 69 -21.90 8.68 27.04
N ARG A 70 -22.42 7.76 27.86
CA ARG A 70 -22.81 8.05 29.25
C ARG A 70 -21.59 8.21 30.13
N LEU A 71 -20.59 7.33 29.99
CA LEU A 71 -19.33 7.41 30.73
C LEU A 71 -18.56 8.67 30.38
N GLU A 72 -18.50 9.05 29.11
CA GLU A 72 -17.85 10.28 28.65
C GLU A 72 -18.48 11.55 29.25
N LYS A 73 -19.78 11.55 29.53
CA LYS A 73 -20.48 12.67 30.19
C LYS A 73 -20.40 12.64 31.71
N ALA A 74 -20.35 11.45 32.30
CA ALA A 74 -20.41 11.27 33.75
C ALA A 74 -19.03 11.37 34.43
N LEU A 75 -17.96 11.05 33.71
CA LEU A 75 -16.60 11.03 34.25
C LEU A 75 -15.88 12.35 33.93
N ASP A 76 -15.12 12.85 34.91
CA ASP A 76 -14.23 13.99 34.69
C ASP A 76 -12.95 13.52 33.97
N THR A 77 -12.77 14.00 32.74
CA THR A 77 -11.63 13.68 31.87
C THR A 77 -10.29 14.19 32.39
N ARG A 78 -10.28 15.02 33.45
CA ARG A 78 -9.05 15.45 34.14
C ARG A 78 -8.50 14.41 35.09
N GLN A 79 -9.35 13.53 35.61
CA GLN A 79 -8.97 12.51 36.59
C GLN A 79 -8.87 11.11 35.97
N VAL A 80 -9.65 10.85 34.93
CA VAL A 80 -9.72 9.54 34.26
C VAL A 80 -9.54 9.71 32.77
N ARG A 81 -8.63 8.93 32.18
CA ARG A 81 -8.49 8.84 30.73
C ARG A 81 -9.39 7.72 30.20
N LEU A 82 -10.50 8.11 29.57
CA LEU A 82 -11.42 7.17 28.96
C LEU A 82 -10.92 6.76 27.57
N PHE A 83 -10.74 5.46 27.34
CA PHE A 83 -10.46 4.89 26.03
C PHE A 83 -11.69 4.14 25.52
N THR A 84 -12.38 4.71 24.54
CA THR A 84 -13.53 4.04 23.91
C THR A 84 -13.12 3.36 22.62
N TYR A 85 -13.71 2.19 22.34
CA TYR A 85 -13.49 1.49 21.08
C TYR A 85 -13.87 2.37 19.86
N GLY A 86 -14.94 3.15 19.99
CA GLY A 86 -15.37 4.08 18.94
C GLY A 86 -14.35 5.19 18.64
N GLN A 87 -13.70 5.77 19.67
CA GLN A 87 -12.61 6.73 19.46
C GLN A 87 -11.41 6.08 18.79
N LEU A 88 -10.98 4.92 19.28
CA LEU A 88 -9.85 4.18 18.70
C LEU A 88 -10.07 3.86 17.22
N VAL A 89 -11.25 3.37 16.84
CA VAL A 89 -11.59 3.09 15.43
C VAL A 89 -11.61 4.37 14.60
N ARG A 90 -12.07 5.50 15.15
CA ARG A 90 -12.07 6.80 14.44
C ARG A 90 -10.65 7.31 14.22
N GLU A 91 -9.79 7.26 15.23
CA GLU A 91 -8.39 7.67 15.16
C GLU A 91 -7.58 6.78 14.21
N LEU A 92 -7.81 5.47 14.26
CA LEU A 92 -7.19 4.54 13.32
C LEU A 92 -7.65 4.84 11.89
N ARG A 93 -8.96 5.05 11.67
CA ARG A 93 -9.51 5.39 10.35
C ARG A 93 -8.95 6.72 9.82
N SER A 94 -8.83 7.75 10.65
CA SER A 94 -8.25 9.03 10.24
C SER A 94 -6.76 8.92 9.92
N SER A 95 -6.01 8.17 10.73
CA SER A 95 -4.58 7.91 10.50
C SER A 95 -4.36 7.13 9.20
N LEU A 96 -5.12 6.06 8.97
CA LEU A 96 -5.07 5.30 7.72
C LEU A 96 -5.47 6.16 6.52
N LYS A 97 -6.51 6.99 6.65
CA LYS A 97 -6.91 7.93 5.58
C LYS A 97 -5.77 8.89 5.22
N ASN A 98 -5.07 9.44 6.22
CA ASN A 98 -3.93 10.33 5.99
C ASN A 98 -2.77 9.59 5.32
N LEU A 99 -2.47 8.37 5.77
CA LEU A 99 -1.45 7.53 5.16
C LEU A 99 -1.77 7.21 3.69
N TYR A 100 -3.00 6.82 3.39
CA TYR A 100 -3.45 6.60 2.01
C TYR A 100 -3.39 7.86 1.16
N LEU A 101 -3.72 9.03 1.73
CA LEU A 101 -3.60 10.30 1.03
C LEU A 101 -2.15 10.58 0.63
N ILE A 102 -1.20 10.44 1.55
CA ILE A 102 0.23 10.63 1.27
C ILE A 102 0.70 9.65 0.19
N MET A 103 0.35 8.37 0.32
CA MET A 103 0.70 7.35 -0.67
C MET A 103 0.11 7.67 -2.04
N ASN A 104 -1.14 8.11 -2.11
CA ASN A 104 -1.77 8.52 -3.37
C ASN A 104 -1.06 9.70 -4.03
N ILE A 105 -0.59 10.68 -3.25
CA ILE A 105 0.21 11.80 -3.78
C ILE A 105 1.55 11.29 -4.33
N VAL A 106 2.25 10.45 -3.59
CA VAL A 106 3.53 9.87 -4.04
C VAL A 106 3.33 9.07 -5.32
N ILE A 107 2.31 8.20 -5.38
CA ILE A 107 1.97 7.43 -6.57
C ILE A 107 1.65 8.37 -7.73
N ALA A 108 0.85 9.42 -7.52
CA ALA A 108 0.51 10.38 -8.57
C ALA A 108 1.75 11.08 -9.14
N ILE A 109 2.71 11.47 -8.29
CA ILE A 109 3.97 12.07 -8.73
C ILE A 109 4.80 11.07 -9.54
N VAL A 110 4.96 9.84 -9.05
CA VAL A 110 5.70 8.78 -9.74
C VAL A 110 5.07 8.48 -11.10
N VAL A 111 3.75 8.33 -11.14
CA VAL A 111 2.98 8.12 -12.37
C VAL A 111 3.20 9.27 -13.35
N LEU A 112 3.13 10.52 -12.88
CA LEU A 112 3.35 11.69 -13.72
C LEU A 112 4.76 11.72 -14.32
N VAL A 113 5.79 11.48 -13.49
CA VAL A 113 7.19 11.45 -13.94
C VAL A 113 7.40 10.37 -15.00
N ILE A 114 6.94 9.13 -14.73
CA ILE A 114 7.06 8.02 -15.69
C ILE A 114 6.29 8.32 -16.98
N ALA A 115 5.11 8.90 -16.87
CA ALA A 115 4.29 9.27 -18.03
C ALA A 115 4.96 10.33 -18.91
N ILE A 116 5.56 11.37 -18.31
CA ILE A 116 6.33 12.39 -19.04
C ILE A 116 7.56 11.76 -19.71
N MET A 117 8.33 10.95 -18.97
CA MET A 117 9.50 10.25 -19.50
C MET A 117 9.13 9.37 -20.70
N MET A 118 8.06 8.59 -20.58
CA MET A 118 7.60 7.74 -21.67
C MET A 118 7.05 8.54 -22.85
N GLY A 119 6.39 9.67 -22.60
CA GLY A 119 5.93 10.59 -23.64
C GLY A 119 7.08 11.18 -24.45
N MET A 120 8.18 11.55 -23.78
CA MET A 120 9.42 12.01 -24.43
C MET A 120 10.07 10.87 -25.24
N LEU A 121 10.17 9.68 -24.67
CA LEU A 121 10.77 8.52 -25.33
C LEU A 121 9.98 8.11 -26.57
N SER A 122 8.65 8.09 -26.47
CA SER A 122 7.75 7.81 -27.60
C SER A 122 7.92 8.82 -28.72
N ASN A 123 8.12 10.10 -28.39
CA ASN A 123 8.41 11.13 -29.37
C ASN A 123 9.77 10.93 -30.05
N ILE A 124 10.81 10.54 -29.33
CA ILE A 124 12.12 10.23 -29.92
C ILE A 124 11.98 9.06 -30.91
N PHE A 125 11.32 7.97 -30.53
CA PHE A 125 11.08 6.83 -31.40
C PHE A 125 10.25 7.20 -32.64
N PHE A 126 9.27 8.08 -32.46
CA PHE A 126 8.49 8.60 -33.56
C PHE A 126 9.36 9.35 -34.59
N MET A 127 10.23 10.26 -34.12
CA MET A 127 11.13 11.01 -34.99
C MET A 127 12.12 10.12 -35.75
N GLN A 128 12.58 9.04 -35.13
CA GLN A 128 13.48 8.07 -35.80
C GLN A 128 12.77 7.27 -36.90
N ARG A 129 11.46 7.03 -36.76
CA ARG A 129 10.63 6.25 -37.72
C ARG A 129 9.83 7.14 -38.67
N LEU A 130 9.99 8.46 -38.57
CA LEU A 130 9.31 9.46 -39.39
C LEU A 130 9.40 9.17 -40.91
N PRO A 131 10.57 8.78 -41.47
CA PRO A 131 10.67 8.48 -42.89
C PRO A 131 9.86 7.25 -43.31
N GLU A 132 9.77 6.23 -42.45
CA GLU A 132 8.96 5.03 -42.68
C GLU A 132 7.47 5.39 -42.73
N PHE A 133 7.02 6.26 -41.83
CA PHE A 133 5.63 6.73 -41.81
C PHE A 133 5.29 7.58 -43.04
N ALA A 134 6.22 8.40 -43.53
CA ALA A 134 6.03 9.18 -44.75
C ALA A 134 5.88 8.27 -45.99
N LEU A 135 6.68 7.20 -46.09
CA LEU A 135 6.56 6.19 -47.15
C LEU A 135 5.22 5.43 -47.08
N LEU A 136 4.79 5.05 -45.87
CA LEU A 136 3.49 4.39 -45.67
C LEU A 136 2.32 5.33 -46.03
N ALA A 137 2.41 6.61 -45.67
CA ALA A 137 1.43 7.61 -46.05
C ALA A 137 1.37 7.81 -47.58
N ALA A 138 2.52 7.80 -48.27
CA ALA A 138 2.58 7.86 -49.73
C ALA A 138 1.93 6.64 -50.42
N MET A 139 1.92 5.48 -49.76
CA MET A 139 1.19 4.28 -50.21
C MET A 139 -0.30 4.28 -49.85
N GLY A 140 -0.84 5.36 -49.27
CA GLY A 140 -2.26 5.53 -48.98
C GLY A 140 -2.71 5.15 -47.57
N TYR A 141 -1.79 4.93 -46.62
CA TYR A 141 -2.18 4.72 -45.21
C TYR A 141 -2.79 5.98 -44.61
N THR A 142 -3.92 5.83 -43.89
CA THR A 142 -4.54 6.94 -43.17
C THR A 142 -3.79 7.25 -41.87
N ARG A 143 -3.80 8.53 -41.45
CA ARG A 143 -3.14 8.99 -40.21
C ARG A 143 -3.62 8.23 -38.97
N GLY A 144 -4.90 7.84 -38.94
CA GLY A 144 -5.48 7.04 -37.86
C GLY A 144 -4.92 5.61 -37.78
N MET A 145 -4.67 4.96 -38.93
CA MET A 145 -4.05 3.63 -38.95
C MET A 145 -2.61 3.65 -38.45
N LEU A 146 -1.86 4.70 -38.81
CA LEU A 146 -0.50 4.91 -38.33
C LEU A 146 -0.47 5.16 -36.82
N LEU A 147 -1.39 6.00 -36.32
CA LEU A 147 -1.53 6.25 -34.88
C LEU A 147 -1.89 4.98 -34.11
N TRP A 148 -2.86 4.20 -34.60
CA TRP A 148 -3.28 2.95 -33.97
C TRP A 148 -2.14 1.92 -33.90
N ARG A 149 -1.31 1.85 -34.95
CA ARG A 149 -0.13 0.99 -34.98
C ARG A 149 0.85 1.35 -33.86
N VAL A 150 1.19 2.64 -33.73
CA VAL A 150 2.11 3.11 -32.69
C VAL A 150 1.53 2.87 -31.29
N VAL A 151 0.27 3.24 -31.07
CA VAL A 151 -0.40 3.03 -29.77
C VAL A 151 -0.41 1.54 -29.39
N ARG A 152 -0.63 0.63 -30.34
CA ARG A 152 -0.61 -0.81 -30.08
C ARG A 152 0.79 -1.33 -29.72
N GLU A 153 1.82 -0.85 -30.42
CA GLU A 153 3.22 -1.19 -30.09
C GLU A 153 3.57 -0.71 -28.68
N THR A 154 3.21 0.53 -28.34
CA THR A 154 3.40 1.07 -26.99
C THR A 154 2.58 0.32 -25.94
N ALA A 155 1.33 -0.04 -26.23
CA ALA A 155 0.47 -0.82 -25.34
C ALA A 155 1.07 -2.17 -24.99
N LEU A 156 1.60 -2.89 -25.98
CA LEU A 156 2.27 -4.18 -25.76
C LEU A 156 3.49 -4.02 -24.84
N LEU A 157 4.34 -3.02 -25.10
CA LEU A 157 5.51 -2.75 -24.27
C LEU A 157 5.14 -2.39 -22.82
N VAL A 158 4.13 -1.55 -22.64
CA VAL A 158 3.64 -1.13 -21.32
C VAL A 158 3.06 -2.31 -20.56
N VAL A 159 2.24 -3.13 -21.19
CA VAL A 159 1.62 -4.31 -20.55
C VAL A 159 2.68 -5.33 -20.15
N VAL A 160 3.64 -5.62 -21.03
CA VAL A 160 4.73 -6.56 -20.72
C VAL A 160 5.59 -6.02 -19.59
N GLY A 161 6.02 -4.75 -19.66
CA GLY A 161 6.84 -4.13 -18.62
C GLY A 161 6.13 -4.07 -17.26
N TRP A 162 4.84 -3.70 -17.25
CA TRP A 162 4.03 -3.69 -16.03
C TRP A 162 3.88 -5.10 -15.44
N THR A 163 3.58 -6.10 -16.27
CA THR A 163 3.41 -7.49 -15.83
C THR A 163 4.71 -8.03 -15.21
N VAL A 164 5.85 -7.82 -15.88
CA VAL A 164 7.16 -8.23 -15.36
C VAL A 164 7.47 -7.49 -14.06
N GLY A 165 7.21 -6.18 -13.99
CA GLY A 165 7.43 -5.39 -12.77
C GLY A 165 6.61 -5.90 -11.58
N VAL A 166 5.34 -6.24 -11.80
CA VAL A 166 4.47 -6.83 -10.77
C VAL A 166 5.02 -8.18 -10.30
N LEU A 167 5.41 -9.06 -11.22
CA LEU A 167 5.98 -10.37 -10.87
C LEU A 167 7.30 -10.26 -10.08
N VAL A 168 8.17 -9.33 -10.46
CA VAL A 168 9.41 -9.06 -9.72
C VAL A 168 9.09 -8.53 -8.33
N SER A 169 8.15 -7.58 -8.21
CA SER A 169 7.72 -7.04 -6.91
C SER A 169 7.13 -8.13 -6.01
N MET A 170 6.31 -9.03 -6.55
CA MET A 170 5.78 -10.20 -5.85
C MET A 170 6.91 -11.08 -5.29
N GLY A 171 7.93 -11.38 -6.10
CA GLY A 171 9.09 -12.17 -5.67
C GLY A 171 9.87 -11.50 -4.53
N VAL A 172 10.10 -10.19 -4.63
CA VAL A 172 10.78 -9.42 -3.58
C VAL A 172 9.96 -9.40 -2.28
N LEU A 173 8.64 -9.19 -2.36
CA LEU A 173 7.75 -9.23 -1.19
C LEU A 173 7.74 -10.60 -0.51
N TRP A 174 7.76 -11.67 -1.30
CA TRP A 174 7.86 -13.04 -0.77
C TRP A 174 9.20 -13.29 -0.07
N GLY A 175 10.30 -12.82 -0.66
CA GLY A 175 11.61 -12.87 -0.02
C GLY A 175 11.65 -12.10 1.30
N LEU A 176 11.13 -10.87 1.31
CA LEU A 176 11.04 -10.09 2.54
C LEU A 176 10.18 -10.78 3.60
N TYR A 177 9.04 -11.37 3.20
CA TYR A 177 8.16 -12.10 4.09
C TYR A 177 8.91 -13.21 4.84
N LEU A 178 9.58 -14.11 4.11
CA LEU A 178 10.30 -15.24 4.69
C LEU A 178 11.51 -14.82 5.55
N TRP A 179 12.27 -13.81 5.10
CA TRP A 179 13.57 -13.51 5.70
C TRP A 179 13.50 -12.49 6.83
N VAL A 180 12.46 -11.65 6.85
CA VAL A 180 12.37 -10.50 7.77
C VAL A 180 11.08 -10.51 8.57
N PHE A 181 9.92 -10.68 7.93
CA PHE A 181 8.64 -10.50 8.59
C PHE A 181 8.19 -11.73 9.39
N GLU A 182 8.24 -12.92 8.77
CA GLU A 182 7.86 -14.18 9.43
C GLU A 182 8.70 -14.46 10.69
N PRO A 183 10.05 -14.31 10.69
CA PRO A 183 10.85 -14.53 11.90
C PRO A 183 10.53 -13.56 13.04
N ARG A 184 10.05 -12.36 12.71
CA ARG A 184 9.66 -11.32 13.68
C ARG A 184 8.19 -11.40 14.08
N GLY A 185 7.46 -12.44 13.64
CA GLY A 185 6.04 -12.61 13.93
C GLY A 185 5.14 -11.53 13.30
N MET A 186 5.65 -10.77 12.32
CA MET A 186 4.87 -9.74 11.64
C MET A 186 4.07 -10.34 10.49
N LEU A 187 2.78 -10.04 10.45
CA LEU A 187 1.90 -10.44 9.37
C LEU A 187 2.09 -9.50 8.17
N LEU A 188 2.88 -9.92 7.19
CA LEU A 188 2.85 -9.37 5.85
C LEU A 188 2.04 -10.33 4.98
N GLN A 189 1.09 -9.83 4.20
CA GLN A 189 0.37 -10.60 3.20
C GLN A 189 0.92 -10.23 1.80
N PRO A 190 1.88 -10.99 1.25
CA PRO A 190 2.47 -10.66 -0.05
C PRO A 190 1.45 -10.70 -1.20
N MET A 191 0.35 -11.44 -1.02
CA MET A 191 -0.69 -11.64 -2.02
C MET A 191 -1.95 -10.81 -1.72
N ASP A 192 -1.79 -9.57 -1.24
CA ASP A 192 -2.93 -8.66 -1.11
C ASP A 192 -3.30 -8.04 -2.47
N TRP A 193 -4.42 -8.47 -3.03
CA TRP A 193 -4.95 -7.96 -4.30
C TRP A 193 -5.25 -6.45 -4.25
N HIS A 194 -5.54 -5.89 -3.07
CA HIS A 194 -5.79 -4.45 -2.94
C HIS A 194 -4.53 -3.63 -3.22
N ALA A 195 -3.35 -4.11 -2.81
CA ALA A 195 -2.08 -3.44 -3.08
C ALA A 195 -1.78 -3.39 -4.59
N TYR A 196 -2.00 -4.48 -5.32
CA TYR A 196 -1.72 -4.54 -6.77
C TYR A 196 -2.62 -3.61 -7.58
N LYS A 197 -3.85 -3.33 -7.14
CA LYS A 197 -4.74 -2.35 -7.79
C LYS A 197 -4.13 -0.95 -7.87
N TYR A 198 -3.30 -0.56 -6.90
CA TYR A 198 -2.63 0.74 -6.92
C TYR A 198 -1.56 0.88 -8.01
N THR A 199 -1.17 -0.23 -8.67
CA THR A 199 -0.23 -0.19 -9.80
C THR A 199 -0.92 0.09 -11.13
N ILE A 200 -2.22 -0.15 -11.25
CA ILE A 200 -3.01 -0.02 -12.49
C ILE A 200 -3.03 1.40 -13.08
N PRO A 201 -3.05 2.49 -12.28
CA PRO A 201 -2.96 3.85 -12.81
C PRO A 201 -1.69 4.10 -13.63
N VAL A 202 -0.59 3.38 -13.36
CA VAL A 202 0.69 3.56 -14.06
C VAL A 202 0.58 3.23 -15.55
N PRO A 203 0.24 2.00 -15.98
CA PRO A 203 0.15 1.68 -17.41
C PRO A 203 -0.91 2.52 -18.12
N ILE A 204 -2.03 2.85 -17.47
CA ILE A 204 -3.08 3.70 -18.04
C ILE A 204 -2.54 5.11 -18.32
N ALA A 205 -1.95 5.76 -17.34
CA ALA A 205 -1.42 7.11 -17.49
C ALA A 205 -0.29 7.16 -18.54
N VAL A 206 0.59 6.15 -18.55
CA VAL A 206 1.65 6.05 -19.54
C VAL A 206 1.09 5.94 -20.96
N LEU A 207 0.08 5.11 -21.18
CA LEU A 207 -0.56 4.98 -22.49
C LEU A 207 -1.26 6.25 -22.94
N LEU A 208 -1.99 6.90 -22.02
CA LEU A 208 -2.64 8.18 -22.29
C LEU A 208 -1.61 9.26 -22.67
N PHE A 209 -0.53 9.39 -21.91
CA PHE A 209 0.52 10.38 -22.20
C PHE A 209 1.27 10.09 -23.49
N ALA A 210 1.59 8.83 -23.78
CA ALA A 210 2.21 8.45 -25.04
C ALA A 210 1.30 8.81 -26.23
N ALA A 211 0.00 8.49 -26.14
CA ALA A 211 -0.98 8.85 -27.16
C ALA A 211 -1.15 10.37 -27.31
N MET A 212 -1.21 11.12 -26.20
CA MET A 212 -1.31 12.58 -26.22
C MET A 212 -0.05 13.27 -26.77
N SER A 213 1.13 12.69 -26.55
CA SER A 213 2.40 13.23 -27.05
C SER A 213 2.55 13.01 -28.57
N VAL A 214 2.27 11.79 -29.04
CA VAL A 214 2.49 11.39 -30.45
C VAL A 214 1.30 11.77 -31.34
N GLY A 215 0.07 11.64 -30.85
CA GLY A 215 -1.16 11.81 -31.61
C GLY A 215 -1.25 13.13 -32.38
N PRO A 216 -1.14 14.29 -31.70
CA PRO A 216 -1.20 15.59 -32.36
C PRO A 216 -0.14 15.73 -33.46
N ARG A 217 1.12 15.33 -33.19
CA ARG A 217 2.23 15.43 -34.15
C ARG A 217 1.99 14.61 -35.41
N LEU A 218 1.46 13.41 -35.25
CA LEU A 218 1.16 12.49 -36.35
C LEU A 218 -0.02 12.99 -37.19
N LEU A 219 -1.02 13.62 -36.56
CA LEU A 219 -2.18 14.19 -37.23
C LEU A 219 -1.85 15.50 -37.98
N THR A 220 -0.90 16.30 -37.48
CA THR A 220 -0.47 17.57 -38.08
C THR A 220 0.69 17.42 -39.08
N MET A 221 1.27 16.23 -39.21
CA MET A 221 2.38 16.01 -40.14
C MET A 221 1.94 16.13 -41.61
N ASP A 222 2.72 16.89 -42.38
CA ASP A 222 2.64 16.90 -43.84
C ASP A 222 3.66 15.91 -44.41
N PRO A 223 3.23 14.78 -44.99
CA PRO A 223 4.13 13.74 -45.48
C PRO A 223 5.05 14.23 -46.62
N VAL A 224 4.64 15.26 -47.37
CA VAL A 224 5.44 15.79 -48.49
C VAL A 224 6.65 16.58 -47.98
N LEU A 225 6.45 17.45 -46.98
CA LEU A 225 7.53 18.25 -46.38
C LEU A 225 8.60 17.38 -45.72
N VAL A 226 8.19 16.24 -45.16
CA VAL A 226 9.07 15.28 -44.49
C VAL A 226 9.99 14.58 -45.49
N ILE A 227 9.48 14.24 -46.68
CA ILE A 227 10.28 13.61 -47.75
C ILE A 227 11.28 14.60 -48.34
N GLU A 228 10.92 15.89 -48.44
CA GLU A 228 11.82 16.95 -48.91
C GLU A 228 12.91 17.35 -47.88
N ARG A 229 12.92 16.75 -46.67
CA ARG A 229 13.79 17.15 -45.54
C ARG A 229 13.71 18.65 -45.19
N LYS A 230 12.55 19.27 -45.39
CA LYS A 230 12.31 20.69 -45.01
C LYS A 230 11.67 20.85 -43.63
N VAL A 231 11.68 19.79 -42.81
CA VAL A 231 11.10 19.73 -41.45
C VAL A 231 12.21 19.48 -40.45
#